data_AF-A0A7C4U4B0-F1
#
_entry.id   AF-A0A7C4U4B0-F1
#
_cell.length_a   1.000
_cell.length_b   1.000
_cell.length_c   1.000
_cell.angle_alpha   90.00
_cell.angle_beta   90.00
_cell.angle_gamma   90.00
#
_symmetry.space_group_name_H-M   'P 1'
#
loop_
_entity.id
_entity.type
_entity.pdbx_description
1 polymer ?
#
loop_
_entity_poly.entity_id
_entity_poly.type
_entity_poly.pdbx_seq_one_letter_code
_entity_poly.pdbx_strand_id
1 'polypeptide(L)'
;MRSYFLMAVLAMLLTSSAAQDSTVQKETFSWLLFAEAYYCYDFNQPLSGERPSFQYNHRRHNEPNFNLLLAKASWQGKDARLNVGLMAGNYPRYNLAAEPELL
;
A
#
# COMPACT_ATOMS: atom_id res chain seq x y z
N MET A 1 62.99 -9.26 3.18
CA MET A 1 61.98 -9.11 2.10
C MET A 1 61.07 -10.33 1.95
N ARG A 2 61.60 -11.56 1.85
CA ARG A 2 60.79 -12.80 1.76
C ARG A 2 59.83 -13.03 2.95
N SER A 3 60.23 -12.66 4.17
CA SER A 3 59.41 -12.84 5.38
C SER A 3 58.19 -11.91 5.44
N TYR A 4 58.34 -10.65 5.05
CA TYR A 4 57.23 -9.69 4.97
C TYR A 4 56.20 -10.08 3.90
N PHE A 5 56.68 -10.68 2.80
CA PHE A 5 55.81 -11.21 1.75
C PHE A 5 54.93 -12.37 2.27
N LEU A 6 55.53 -13.31 3.01
CA LEU A 6 54.78 -14.41 3.65
C LEU A 6 53.75 -13.93 4.67
N MET A 7 54.08 -12.87 5.43
CA MET A 7 53.19 -12.30 6.43
C MET A 7 51.98 -11.58 5.80
N ALA A 8 52.16 -10.93 4.65
CA ALA A 8 51.08 -10.30 3.89
C ALA A 8 50.10 -11.34 3.29
N VAL A 9 50.61 -12.47 2.79
CA VAL A 9 49.77 -13.56 2.27
C VAL A 9 48.95 -14.21 3.39
N LEU A 10 49.54 -14.40 4.58
CA LEU A 10 48.82 -14.96 5.73
C LEU A 10 47.71 -14.03 6.24
N ALA A 11 47.92 -12.70 6.21
CA ALA A 11 46.90 -11.73 6.57
C ALA A 11 45.70 -11.73 5.59
N MET A 12 45.93 -11.98 4.30
CA MET A 12 44.86 -12.15 3.31
C MET A 12 44.07 -13.46 3.49
N LEU A 13 44.67 -14.50 4.05
CA LEU A 13 43.99 -15.78 4.30
C LEU A 13 43.10 -15.77 5.54
N LEU A 14 43.30 -14.79 6.44
CA LEU A 14 42.56 -14.65 7.69
C LEU A 14 41.30 -13.77 7.57
N THR A 15 41.04 -13.18 6.40
CA THR A 15 39.83 -12.41 6.17
C THR A 15 38.67 -13.35 5.82
N SER A 16 37.80 -13.59 6.78
CA SER A 16 36.52 -14.28 6.55
C SER A 16 35.60 -13.38 5.70
N SER A 17 35.34 -13.79 4.46
CA SER A 17 34.32 -13.16 3.63
C SER A 17 32.93 -13.53 4.14
N ALA A 18 32.21 -12.56 4.69
CA ALA A 18 30.77 -12.66 4.87
C ALA A 18 30.10 -12.35 3.52
N ALA A 19 29.71 -13.38 2.77
CA ALA A 19 28.89 -13.19 1.59
C ALA A 19 27.47 -12.77 2.02
N GLN A 20 26.98 -11.63 1.53
CA GLN A 20 25.56 -11.29 1.65
C GLN A 20 24.78 -12.13 0.65
N ASP A 21 24.13 -13.18 1.14
CA ASP A 21 23.20 -13.98 0.34
C ASP A 21 21.92 -13.16 0.10
N SER A 22 21.84 -12.54 -1.08
CA SER A 22 20.67 -11.76 -1.53
C SER A 22 19.48 -12.66 -1.88
N THR A 23 19.67 -13.97 -1.88
CA THR A 23 18.70 -14.97 -2.36
C THR A 23 17.74 -15.45 -1.27
N VAL A 24 18.01 -15.13 0.00
CA VAL A 24 17.05 -15.34 1.10
C VAL A 24 16.01 -14.21 1.04
N GLN A 25 14.94 -14.43 0.28
CA GLN A 25 13.74 -13.59 0.33
C GLN A 25 13.19 -13.63 1.76
N LYS A 26 13.48 -12.59 2.53
CA LYS A 26 12.95 -12.42 3.88
C LYS A 26 11.43 -12.27 3.77
N GLU A 27 10.68 -13.10 4.47
CA GLU A 27 9.24 -12.93 4.54
C GLU A 27 8.90 -11.55 5.10
N THR A 28 8.05 -10.81 4.40
CA THR A 28 7.65 -9.47 4.82
C THR A 28 6.15 -9.39 4.97
N PHE A 29 5.73 -8.84 6.11
CA PHE A 29 4.37 -8.44 6.36
C PHE A 29 4.33 -6.91 6.40
N SER A 30 3.38 -6.31 5.69
CA SER A 30 3.15 -4.87 5.69
C SER A 30 1.67 -4.56 5.75
N TRP A 31 1.33 -3.42 6.33
CA TRP A 31 -0.03 -2.91 6.38
C TRP A 31 -0.05 -1.45 5.93
N LEU A 32 -1.18 -1.03 5.39
CA LEU A 32 -1.43 0.32 4.93
C LEU A 32 -2.84 0.73 5.37
N LEU A 33 -2.94 1.89 6.00
CA LEU A 33 -4.20 2.56 6.30
C LEU A 33 -4.22 3.89 5.56
N PHE A 34 -5.32 4.16 4.86
CA PHE A 34 -5.54 5.40 4.14
C PHE A 34 -6.97 5.88 4.39
N ALA A 35 -7.13 7.17 4.64
CA ALA A 35 -8.42 7.78 4.90
C ALA A 35 -8.49 9.14 4.21
N GLU A 36 -9.55 9.35 3.43
CA GLU A 36 -9.83 10.60 2.73
C GLU A 36 -11.15 11.18 3.24
N ALA A 37 -11.04 12.13 4.17
CA ALA A 37 -12.16 12.91 4.67
C ALA A 37 -12.38 14.14 3.79
N TYR A 38 -13.64 14.57 3.66
CA TYR A 38 -13.98 15.79 2.93
C TYR A 38 -15.21 16.48 3.51
N TYR A 39 -15.33 17.76 3.18
CA TYR A 39 -16.55 18.51 3.27
C TYR A 39 -16.69 19.30 1.97
N CYS A 40 -17.87 19.26 1.36
CA CYS A 40 -18.11 19.98 0.12
C CYS A 40 -19.45 20.70 0.17
N TYR A 41 -19.47 21.94 -0.32
CA TYR A 41 -20.68 22.72 -0.48
C TYR A 41 -20.93 22.98 -1.97
N ASP A 42 -22.18 22.82 -2.38
CA ASP A 42 -22.66 23.03 -3.74
C ASP A 42 -23.67 24.17 -3.69
N PHE A 43 -23.38 25.26 -4.39
CA PHE A 43 -24.21 26.46 -4.37
C PHE A 43 -25.60 26.26 -4.98
N ASN A 44 -25.78 25.19 -5.77
CA ASN A 44 -27.11 24.82 -6.30
C ASN A 44 -28.00 24.14 -5.25
N GLN A 45 -27.48 23.84 -4.05
CA GLN A 45 -28.21 23.25 -2.92
C GLN A 45 -29.09 22.05 -3.33
N PRO A 46 -28.47 20.97 -3.84
CA PRO A 46 -29.21 19.83 -4.37
C PRO A 46 -30.09 19.18 -3.29
N LEU A 47 -31.38 19.02 -3.59
CA LEU A 47 -32.37 18.42 -2.69
C LEU A 47 -32.03 16.97 -2.30
N SER A 48 -31.31 16.23 -3.15
CA SER A 48 -30.85 14.86 -2.85
C SER A 48 -29.75 14.79 -1.80
N GLY A 49 -29.13 15.93 -1.46
CA GLY A 49 -27.89 15.96 -0.67
C GLY A 49 -26.68 15.38 -1.43
N GLU A 50 -26.83 15.11 -2.72
CA GLU A 50 -25.79 14.59 -3.59
C GLU A 50 -25.50 15.56 -4.73
N ARG A 51 -24.21 15.82 -4.95
CA ARG A 51 -23.70 16.56 -6.08
C ARG A 51 -23.93 15.76 -7.39
N PRO A 52 -23.91 16.43 -8.56
CA PRO A 52 -24.20 15.79 -9.84
C PRO A 52 -23.41 14.51 -10.11
N SER A 53 -24.03 13.55 -10.81
CA SER A 53 -23.49 12.20 -11.00
C SER A 53 -22.21 12.11 -11.83
N PHE A 54 -21.88 13.12 -12.64
CA PHE A 54 -20.60 13.19 -13.34
C PHE A 54 -19.40 13.38 -12.40
N GLN A 55 -19.66 13.72 -11.13
CA GLN A 55 -18.63 13.79 -10.10
C GLN A 55 -18.48 12.43 -9.43
N TYR A 56 -17.33 11.79 -9.67
CA TYR A 56 -17.03 10.46 -9.14
C TYR A 56 -16.58 10.47 -7.68
N ASN A 57 -16.04 11.59 -7.19
CA ASN A 57 -15.55 11.76 -5.84
C ASN A 57 -16.30 12.86 -5.11
N HIS A 58 -16.26 12.81 -3.77
CA HIS A 58 -16.78 13.88 -2.91
C HIS A 58 -18.25 14.22 -3.18
N ARG A 59 -19.10 13.20 -3.34
CA ARG A 59 -20.49 13.33 -3.80
C ARG A 59 -21.43 13.99 -2.81
N ARG A 60 -21.20 13.88 -1.50
CA ARG A 60 -22.12 14.38 -0.49
C ARG A 60 -21.99 15.89 -0.35
N HIS A 61 -23.13 16.57 -0.19
CA HIS A 61 -23.24 18.02 -0.08
C HIS A 61 -23.55 18.44 1.36
N ASN A 62 -22.87 19.48 1.83
CA ASN A 62 -23.12 20.17 3.10
C ASN A 62 -23.06 19.26 4.33
N GLU A 63 -22.25 18.20 4.28
CA GLU A 63 -22.01 17.29 5.40
C GLU A 63 -20.55 16.80 5.41
N PRO A 64 -19.93 16.61 6.58
CA PRO A 64 -18.64 15.95 6.69
C PRO A 64 -18.79 14.48 6.29
N ASN A 65 -17.88 13.98 5.45
CA ASN A 65 -17.97 12.60 4.99
C ASN A 65 -16.60 12.03 4.62
N PHE A 66 -16.54 10.71 4.38
CA PHE A 66 -15.34 10.04 3.88
C PHE A 66 -15.55 9.61 2.44
N ASN A 67 -14.61 9.96 1.56
CA ASN A 67 -14.65 9.54 0.17
C ASN A 67 -14.12 8.11 0.06
N LEU A 68 -12.94 7.85 0.63
CA LEU A 68 -12.31 6.53 0.66
C LEU A 68 -11.66 6.26 2.02
N LEU A 69 -12.02 5.13 2.62
CA LEU A 69 -11.29 4.50 3.71
C LEU A 69 -10.72 3.19 3.16
N LEU A 70 -9.41 2.99 3.26
CA LEU A 70 -8.72 1.80 2.76
C LEU A 70 -7.84 1.23 3.87
N ALA A 71 -8.07 -0.04 4.20
CA ALA A 71 -7.20 -0.83 5.05
C ALA A 71 -6.67 -2.00 4.24
N LYS A 72 -5.35 -2.13 4.14
CA LYS A 72 -4.70 -3.17 3.34
C LYS A 72 -3.65 -3.89 4.17
N ALA A 73 -3.65 -5.21 4.12
CA ALA A 73 -2.59 -6.07 4.62
C ALA A 73 -1.94 -6.81 3.45
N SER A 74 -0.62 -6.90 3.47
CA SER A 74 0.17 -7.56 2.44
C SER A 74 1.18 -8.50 3.10
N TRP A 75 1.25 -9.73 2.60
CA TRP A 75 2.28 -10.69 2.96
C TRP A 75 3.03 -11.13 1.70
N GLN A 76 4.35 -11.19 1.80
CA GLN A 76 5.22 -11.60 0.72
C GLN A 76 6.21 -12.64 1.24
N GLY A 77 5.96 -13.88 0.84
CA GLY A 77 6.86 -15.01 1.06
C GLY A 77 7.74 -15.28 -0.15
N LYS A 78 8.50 -16.38 -0.08
CA LYS A 78 9.42 -16.80 -1.15
C LYS A 78 8.69 -17.17 -2.45
N ASP A 79 7.63 -17.96 -2.34
CA ASP A 79 6.93 -18.55 -3.49
C ASP A 79 5.53 -17.97 -3.73
N ALA A 80 4.99 -17.22 -2.76
CA ALA A 80 3.62 -16.70 -2.80
C ALA A 80 3.52 -15.28 -2.22
N ARG A 81 2.48 -14.57 -2.67
CA ARG A 81 2.13 -13.21 -2.21
C ARG A 81 0.63 -13.14 -1.95
N LEU A 82 0.25 -12.50 -0.86
CA LEU A 82 -1.14 -12.28 -0.48
C LEU A 82 -1.35 -10.78 -0.26
N ASN A 83 -2.39 -10.21 -0.86
CA ASN A 83 -2.84 -8.85 -0.62
C ASN A 83 -4.33 -8.90 -0.30
N VAL A 84 -4.71 -8.42 0.88
CA VAL A 84 -6.10 -8.31 1.29
C VAL A 84 -6.39 -6.85 1.62
N GLY A 85 -7.40 -6.29 0.99
CA GLY A 85 -7.82 -4.91 1.18
C GLY A 85 -9.29 -4.81 1.50
N LEU A 86 -9.64 -3.97 2.47
CA LEU A 86 -11.00 -3.54 2.76
C LEU A 86 -11.12 -2.07 2.39
N MET A 87 -12.15 -1.73 1.62
CA MET A 87 -12.48 -0.35 1.27
C MET A 87 -13.88 0.01 1.77
N ALA A 88 -14.04 1.25 2.22
CA ALA A 88 -15.31 1.83 2.63
C ALA A 88 -15.38 3.31 2.25
N GLY A 89 -16.54 3.93 2.42
CA GLY A 89 -16.79 5.34 2.09
C GLY A 89 -17.70 5.50 0.88
N ASN A 90 -17.81 6.74 0.43
CA ASN A 90 -18.71 7.09 -0.67
C ASN A 90 -18.22 6.60 -2.04
N TYR A 91 -16.91 6.58 -2.26
CA TYR A 91 -16.33 6.14 -3.52
C TYR A 91 -16.78 4.72 -3.93
N PRO A 92 -16.57 3.66 -3.12
CA PRO A 92 -17.01 2.32 -3.50
C PRO A 92 -18.53 2.24 -3.66
N ARG A 93 -19.30 2.97 -2.84
CA ARG A 93 -20.76 3.00 -2.92
C ARG A 93 -21.28 3.56 -4.25
N TYR A 94 -20.70 4.64 -4.77
CA TYR A 94 -21.22 5.28 -5.97
C TYR A 94 -20.59 4.74 -7.26
N ASN A 95 -19.35 4.23 -7.19
CA ASN A 95 -18.59 3.87 -8.38
C ASN A 95 -18.50 2.35 -8.60
N LEU A 96 -18.69 1.54 -7.57
CA LEU A 96 -18.55 0.08 -7.65
C LEU A 96 -19.88 -0.66 -7.39
N ALA A 97 -20.97 0.06 -7.12
CA ALA A 97 -22.29 -0.56 -6.88
C ALA A 97 -22.85 -1.34 -8.08
N ALA A 98 -22.35 -1.08 -9.29
CA ALA A 98 -22.73 -1.81 -10.50
C ALA A 98 -21.77 -2.95 -10.85
N GLU A 99 -20.74 -3.19 -10.04
CA GLU A 99 -19.87 -4.35 -10.24
C GLU A 99 -20.68 -5.64 -10.03
N PRO A 100 -20.45 -6.69 -10.85
CA PRO A 100 -21.11 -7.98 -10.65
C PRO A 100 -20.83 -8.53 -9.24
N GLU A 101 -21.87 -9.08 -8.61
CA GLU A 101 -21.66 -9.93 -7.44
C GLU A 101 -20.82 -11.14 -7.85
N LEU A 102 -19.94 -11.61 -6.96
CA LEU A 102 -18.98 -12.68 -7.23
C LEU A 102 -19.67 -13.90 -7.87
N LEU A 103 -19.08 -14.42 -8.96
CA LEU A 103 -19.52 -15.62 -9.68
C LEU A 103 -19.54 -16.86 -8.79
#